data_AF-A0A7X8Z2C7-F1
#
_entry.id   AF-A0A7X8Z2C7-F1
#
_cell.length_a   1.000
_cell.length_b   1.000
_cell.length_c   1.000
_cell.angle_alpha   90.00
_cell.angle_beta   90.00
_cell.angle_gamma   90.00
#
_symmetry.space_group_name_H-M   'P 1'
#
loop_
_entity.id
_entity.type
_entity.pdbx_description
1 polymer ?
#
loop_
_entity_poly.entity_id
_entity_poly.type
_entity_poly.pdbx_seq_one_letter_code
_entity_poly.pdbx_strand_id
1 'polypeptide(L)'
;MPGWWKRYLQRHCHPVSRWLHLIGVPLTLVALGLFIAGSLRDCWSDWWRPTVLLVVGYVLQWVGHRIEGNDMGEIILIKKCLGRPFVAIAPRYAQLRSPTDNKQT
;
A
#
# COMPACT_ATOMS: atom_id res chain seq x y z
N MET A 1 -16.49 1.64 -13.29
CA MET A 1 -15.11 1.38 -12.82
C MET A 1 -15.13 0.24 -11.81
N PRO A 2 -14.14 -0.68 -11.82
CA PRO A 2 -14.07 -1.75 -10.83
C PRO A 2 -14.00 -1.21 -9.40
N GLY A 3 -14.68 -1.87 -8.46
CA GLY A 3 -14.77 -1.39 -7.07
C GLY A 3 -13.41 -1.29 -6.36
N TRP A 4 -12.46 -2.17 -6.70
CA TRP A 4 -11.10 -2.14 -6.16
C TRP A 4 -10.33 -0.89 -6.60
N TRP A 5 -10.52 -0.45 -7.85
CA TRP A 5 -9.88 0.74 -8.40
C TRP A 5 -10.39 2.01 -7.73
N LYS A 6 -11.71 2.12 -7.53
CA LYS A 6 -12.31 3.24 -6.80
C LYS A 6 -11.72 3.35 -5.38
N ARG A 7 -11.64 2.23 -4.66
CA ARG A 7 -11.04 2.19 -3.32
C ARG A 7 -9.56 2.58 -3.31
N TYR A 8 -8.79 2.13 -4.30
CA TYR A 8 -7.39 2.53 -4.45
C TYR A 8 -7.27 4.06 -4.61
N LEU A 9 -7.99 4.65 -5.57
CA LEU A 9 -7.98 6.10 -5.80
C LEU A 9 -8.50 6.90 -4.60
N GLN A 10 -9.40 6.34 -3.79
CA GLN A 10 -9.87 6.97 -2.56
C GLN A 10 -8.80 7.00 -1.46
N ARG A 11 -7.89 6.04 -1.45
CA ARG A 11 -6.83 5.89 -0.43
C ARG A 11 -5.51 6.55 -0.83
N HIS A 12 -5.32 6.87 -2.11
CA HIS A 12 -4.08 7.46 -2.63
C HIS A 12 -4.40 8.71 -3.45
N CYS A 13 -4.84 9.77 -2.77
CA CYS A 13 -5.16 11.05 -3.38
C CYS A 13 -3.88 11.85 -3.69
N HIS A 14 -2.85 11.77 -2.85
CA HIS A 14 -1.63 12.57 -3.02
C HIS A 14 -0.78 12.06 -4.21
N PRO A 15 -0.36 12.93 -5.15
CA PRO A 15 0.41 12.50 -6.33
C PRO A 15 1.73 11.82 -5.95
N VAL A 16 2.46 12.33 -4.96
CA VAL A 16 3.71 11.69 -4.48
C VAL A 16 3.44 10.32 -3.87
N SER A 17 2.33 10.15 -3.13
CA SER A 17 1.93 8.84 -2.58
C SER A 17 1.71 7.82 -3.71
N ARG A 18 1.04 8.23 -4.80
CA ARG A 18 0.83 7.39 -5.99
C ARG A 18 2.14 7.02 -6.68
N TRP A 19 3.06 7.96 -6.88
CA TRP A 19 4.36 7.68 -7.49
C TRP A 19 5.21 6.72 -6.66
N LEU A 20 5.26 6.92 -5.35
CA LEU A 20 5.97 6.02 -4.43
C LEU A 20 5.38 4.61 -4.47
N HIS A 21 4.06 4.46 -4.56
CA HIS A 21 3.41 3.16 -4.72
C HIS A 21 3.65 2.53 -6.09
N LEU A 22 3.66 3.33 -7.16
CA LEU A 22 3.92 2.86 -8.51
C LEU A 22 5.30 2.21 -8.63
N ILE A 23 6.28 2.66 -7.85
CA ILE A 23 7.63 2.08 -7.79
C ILE A 23 7.71 0.98 -6.71
N GLY A 24 7.20 1.27 -5.51
CA GLY A 24 7.32 0.38 -4.36
C GLY A 24 6.60 -0.95 -4.53
N VAL A 25 5.39 -0.97 -5.12
CA VAL A 25 4.61 -2.20 -5.32
C VAL A 25 5.33 -3.17 -6.28
N PRO A 26 5.78 -2.75 -7.49
CA PRO A 26 6.58 -3.61 -8.35
C PRO A 26 7.85 -4.15 -7.68
N LEU A 27 8.59 -3.33 -6.91
CA LEU A 27 9.78 -3.80 -6.21
C LEU A 27 9.45 -4.91 -5.20
N THR A 28 8.39 -4.75 -4.42
CA THR A 28 7.91 -5.78 -3.48
C THR A 28 7.47 -7.06 -4.21
N LEU A 29 6.80 -6.95 -5.36
CA LEU A 29 6.40 -8.11 -6.15
C LEU A 29 7.60 -8.85 -6.76
N VAL A 30 8.60 -8.12 -7.27
CA VAL A 30 9.85 -8.70 -7.78
C VAL A 30 10.61 -9.38 -6.65
N ALA A 31 10.72 -8.75 -5.48
CA ALA A 31 11.34 -9.34 -4.31
C ALA A 31 10.69 -10.68 -3.93
N LEU A 32 9.34 -10.72 -3.89
CA LEU A 32 8.60 -11.95 -3.61
C LEU A 32 8.86 -13.03 -4.66
N GLY A 33 8.84 -12.69 -5.95
CA GLY A 33 9.15 -13.63 -7.03
C GLY A 33 10.56 -14.20 -6.93
N LEU A 34 11.54 -13.37 -6.56
CA LEU A 34 12.93 -13.80 -6.34
C LEU A 34 13.06 -14.69 -5.11
N PHE A 35 12.35 -14.42 -4.01
CA PHE A 35 12.32 -15.32 -2.86
C PHE A 35 11.75 -16.69 -3.22
N ILE A 36 10.65 -16.73 -3.97
CA ILE A 36 10.03 -17.99 -4.43
C ILE A 36 11.01 -18.73 -5.35
N ALA A 37 11.61 -18.05 -6.32
CA ALA A 37 12.56 -18.66 -7.26
C ALA A 37 13.82 -19.20 -6.56
N GLY A 38 14.37 -18.46 -5.60
CA GLY A 38 15.52 -18.91 -4.79
C GLY A 38 15.18 -20.12 -3.94
N SER A 39 14.00 -20.12 -3.30
CA SER A 39 13.51 -21.25 -2.50
C SER A 39 13.30 -22.52 -3.34
N LEU A 40 12.70 -22.40 -4.53
CA LEU A 40 12.46 -23.54 -5.42
C LEU A 40 13.74 -24.16 -5.99
N ARG A 41 14.84 -23.39 -6.05
CA ARG A 41 16.14 -23.83 -6.58
C ARG A 41 17.16 -24.18 -5.50
N ASP A 42 16.74 -24.14 -4.23
CA ASP A 42 17.63 -24.26 -3.05
C ASP A 42 18.86 -23.32 -3.11
N CYS A 43 18.69 -22.17 -3.76
CA CYS A 43 19.75 -21.19 -4.02
C CYS A 43 19.57 -19.99 -3.09
N TRP A 44 20.16 -20.09 -1.90
CA TRP A 44 20.09 -19.04 -0.88
C TRP A 44 21.31 -18.11 -0.83
N SER A 45 22.34 -18.32 -1.66
CA SER A 45 23.55 -17.46 -1.66
C SER A 45 23.24 -15.96 -1.91
N ASP A 46 22.17 -15.68 -2.65
CA ASP A 46 21.77 -14.35 -3.07
C ASP A 46 20.58 -13.77 -2.27
N TRP A 47 20.26 -14.33 -1.09
CA TRP A 47 19.08 -13.97 -0.28
C TRP A 47 18.95 -12.47 0.05
N TRP A 48 20.09 -11.76 0.09
CA TRP A 48 20.12 -10.34 0.40
C TRP A 48 19.46 -9.49 -0.70
N ARG A 49 19.49 -9.92 -1.96
CA ARG A 49 18.94 -9.18 -3.11
C ARG A 49 17.42 -9.01 -3.02
N PRO A 50 16.61 -10.08 -2.89
CA PRO A 50 15.18 -9.94 -2.66
C PRO A 50 14.88 -9.26 -1.32
N THR A 51 15.72 -9.44 -0.29
CA THR A 51 15.55 -8.74 0.99
C THR A 51 15.66 -7.22 0.83
N VAL A 52 16.70 -6.72 0.15
CA VAL A 52 16.87 -5.27 -0.09
C VAL A 52 15.73 -4.73 -0.94
N LEU A 53 15.33 -5.43 -2.01
CA LEU A 53 14.20 -5.02 -2.84
C LEU A 53 12.89 -4.96 -2.04
N LEU A 54 12.66 -5.94 -1.16
CA LEU A 54 11.50 -5.97 -0.28
C LEU A 54 11.51 -4.77 0.67
N VAL A 55 12.63 -4.53 1.36
CA VAL A 55 12.77 -3.42 2.33
C VAL A 55 12.60 -2.07 1.63
N VAL A 56 13.30 -1.83 0.52
CA VAL A 56 13.20 -0.57 -0.22
C VAL A 56 11.78 -0.37 -0.76
N GLY A 57 11.20 -1.41 -1.39
CA GLY A 57 9.83 -1.35 -1.92
C GLY A 57 8.79 -1.08 -0.83
N TYR A 58 8.96 -1.69 0.34
CA TYR A 58 8.09 -1.49 1.50
C TYR A 58 8.23 -0.08 2.09
N VAL A 59 9.47 0.42 2.25
CA VAL A 59 9.73 1.77 2.76
C VAL A 59 9.12 2.83 1.85
N LEU A 60 9.23 2.69 0.53
CA LEU A 60 8.59 3.63 -0.41
C LEU A 60 7.06 3.68 -0.22
N GLN A 61 6.41 2.52 -0.12
CA GLN A 61 4.97 2.43 0.13
C GLN A 61 4.60 3.04 1.49
N TRP A 62 5.36 2.73 2.53
CA TRP A 62 5.18 3.29 3.87
C TRP A 62 5.29 4.82 3.85
N VAL A 63 6.33 5.39 3.22
CA VAL A 63 6.48 6.85 3.08
C VAL A 63 5.28 7.44 2.34
N GLY A 64 4.80 6.80 1.27
CA GLY A 64 3.59 7.22 0.56
C GLY A 64 2.37 7.29 1.49
N HIS A 65 2.16 6.26 2.30
CA HIS A 65 1.09 6.21 3.31
C HIS A 65 1.24 7.26 4.42
N ARG A 66 2.48 7.55 4.84
CA ARG A 66 2.77 8.63 5.80
C ARG A 66 2.43 10.01 5.23
N ILE A 67 2.78 10.27 3.97
CA ILE A 67 2.42 11.51 3.26
C ILE A 67 0.90 11.64 3.12
N GLU A 68 0.24 10.54 2.75
CA GLU A 68 -1.22 10.51 2.63
C GLU A 68 -1.91 10.75 3.98
N GLY A 69 -1.38 10.16 5.05
CA GLY A 69 -1.94 10.19 6.40
C GLY A 69 -2.91 9.05 6.68
N ASN A 70 -2.73 7.89 6.06
CA ASN A 70 -3.51 6.67 6.30
C ASN A 70 -2.62 5.46 6.61
N ASP A 71 -3.21 4.41 7.16
CA ASP A 71 -2.53 3.17 7.48
C ASP A 71 -2.35 2.29 6.22
N MET A 72 -1.25 1.54 6.18
CA MET A 72 -0.98 0.53 5.15
C MET A 72 -2.02 -0.60 5.21
N GLY A 73 -2.27 -1.26 4.08
CA GLY A 73 -3.35 -2.26 3.97
C GLY A 73 -3.20 -3.42 4.95
N GLU A 74 -2.00 -3.98 5.06
CA GLU A 74 -1.66 -5.05 5.98
C GLU A 74 -1.74 -4.60 7.44
N ILE A 75 -1.37 -3.36 7.75
CA ILE A 75 -1.50 -2.78 9.09
C ILE A 75 -2.98 -2.61 9.45
N ILE A 76 -3.84 -2.24 8.50
CA ILE A 76 -5.29 -2.20 8.69
C ILE A 76 -5.83 -3.59 8.98
N LEU A 77 -5.40 -4.62 8.24
CA LEU A 77 -5.81 -6.00 8.49
C LEU A 77 -5.41 -6.44 9.90
N ILE A 78 -4.16 -6.19 10.31
CA ILE A 78 -3.67 -6.50 11.66
C ILE A 78 -4.48 -5.75 12.72
N LYS A 79 -4.65 -4.43 12.58
CA LYS A 79 -5.44 -3.62 13.53
C LYS A 79 -6.88 -4.10 13.61
N LYS A 80 -7.50 -4.44 12.48
CA LYS A 80 -8.86 -5.00 12.42
C LYS A 80 -8.96 -6.34 13.14
N CYS A 81 -8.00 -7.24 12.94
CA CYS A 81 -7.93 -8.51 13.68
C CYS A 81 -7.75 -8.31 15.19
N LEU A 82 -7.08 -7.22 15.60
CA LEU A 82 -6.86 -6.87 17.01
C LEU A 82 -7.96 -5.96 17.60
N GLY A 83 -9.03 -5.66 16.86
CA GLY A 83 -10.08 -4.72 17.31
C GLY A 83 -9.59 -3.29 17.54
N ARG A 84 -8.46 -2.89 16.97
CA ARG A 84 -7.86 -1.56 17.13
C ARG A 84 -8.35 -0.57 16.07
N PRO A 85 -8.47 0.72 16.41
CA PRO A 85 -8.81 1.75 15.44
C PRO A 85 -7.72 1.87 14.36
N PHE A 86 -8.14 2.10 13.11
CA PHE A 86 -7.25 2.29 11.96
C PHE A 86 -7.77 3.40 11.05
N VAL A 87 -6.87 3.99 10.27
CA VAL A 87 -7.19 5.06 9.31
C VAL A 87 -7.11 4.50 7.90
N ALA A 88 -8.25 4.23 7.26
CA ALA A 88 -8.27 3.76 5.88
C ALA A 88 -8.11 4.90 4.85
N ILE A 89 -8.78 6.02 5.08
CA ILE A 89 -8.74 7.21 4.23
C ILE A 89 -8.33 8.36 5.14
N ALA A 90 -7.38 9.19 4.72
CA ALA A 90 -6.92 10.27 5.56
C ALA A 90 -8.03 11.31 5.78
N PRO A 91 -8.21 11.85 7.01
CA PRO A 91 -9.31 12.76 7.33
C PRO A 91 -9.40 13.98 6.40
N ARG A 92 -8.25 14.51 5.97
CA ARG A 92 -8.15 15.64 5.03
C ARG A 92 -8.84 15.40 3.69
N TYR A 93 -8.91 14.14 3.23
CA TYR A 93 -9.57 13.77 1.97
C TYR A 93 -11.00 13.28 2.17
N ALA A 94 -11.36 12.89 3.40
CA ALA A 94 -12.74 12.56 3.76
C ALA A 94 -13.61 13.82 3.82
N GLN A 95 -13.07 14.92 4.36
CA GLN A 95 -13.79 16.19 4.50
C GLN A 95 -13.99 16.92 3.16
N LEU A 96 -13.06 16.76 2.21
CA LEU A 96 -13.18 17.33 0.85
C LEU A 96 -14.30 16.70 0.01
N ARG A 97 -15.08 15.75 0.56
CA ARG A 97 -16.07 14.97 -0.19
C ARG A 97 -17.52 15.02 0.32
N SER A 98 -17.92 15.88 1.27
CA SER A 98 -19.36 16.13 1.56
C SER A 98 -19.61 17.46 2.27
N PRO A 99 -20.61 18.28 1.82
CA PRO A 99 -22.03 17.90 1.92
C PRO A 99 -22.85 17.74 0.62
N THR A 100 -22.37 18.09 -0.57
CA THR A 100 -23.23 18.18 -1.78
C THR A 100 -23.41 16.90 -2.60
N ASP A 101 -22.76 15.78 -2.24
CA ASP A 101 -22.88 14.50 -2.96
C ASP A 101 -23.98 13.58 -2.38
N ASN A 102 -25.01 14.18 -1.76
CA ASN A 102 -26.21 13.49 -1.24
C ASN A 102 -27.44 13.82 -2.08
N LYS A 103 -27.30 13.73 -3.42
CA LYS A 103 -28.44 13.68 -4.35
C LYS A 103 -28.09 12.77 -5.53
N GLN A 104 -28.08 11.47 -5.28
CA GLN A 104 -28.40 10.50 -6.33
C GLN A 104 -29.43 9.53 -5.75
N THR A 105 -30.69 9.91 -5.98
CA THR A 105 -31.87 9.04 -6.09
C THR A 105 -31.61 7.88 -7.04
#